data_AF-A0A1F7I7V4-F1
#
_entry.id   AF-A0A1F7I7V4-F1
#
_cell.length_a   1.000
_cell.length_b   1.000
_cell.length_c   1.000
_cell.angle_alpha   90.00
_cell.angle_beta   90.00
_cell.angle_gamma   90.00
#
_symmetry.space_group_name_H-M   'P 1'
#
loop_
_entity.id
_entity.type
_entity.pdbx_description
1 polymer ?
#
loop_
_entity_poly.entity_id
_entity_poly.type
_entity_poly.pdbx_seq_one_letter_code
_entity_poly.pdbx_strand_id
1 'polypeptide(L)'
;MAEDIPRVLKILLTCKEEERFNRFAEREKVSHEEAKRRVLQRENHVLAKINKIHGRDDIFAPNHYNMVIDTTGKNPQEILQAVLDKLT
;
A
#
# COMPACT_ATOMS: atom_id res chain seq x y z
N MET A 1 -6.41 -11.54 -8.04
CA MET A 1 -7.03 -10.54 -7.14
C MET A 1 -8.55 -10.72 -7.19
N ALA A 2 -9.33 -10.01 -6.37
CA ALA A 2 -10.80 -10.02 -6.42
C ALA A 2 -11.31 -9.29 -7.68
N GLU A 3 -11.02 -9.85 -8.84
CA GLU A 3 -11.56 -9.43 -10.13
C GLU A 3 -12.97 -10.02 -10.27
N ASP A 4 -13.88 -9.21 -10.80
CA ASP A 4 -15.28 -9.58 -11.06
C ASP A 4 -16.10 -10.06 -9.86
N ILE A 5 -15.63 -9.78 -8.63
CA ILE A 5 -16.41 -10.00 -7.42
C ILE A 5 -17.30 -8.77 -7.18
N PRO A 6 -18.64 -8.90 -7.30
CA PRO A 6 -19.53 -7.77 -7.07
C PRO A 6 -19.47 -7.33 -5.61
N ARG A 7 -19.72 -6.04 -5.36
CA ARG A 7 -19.79 -5.42 -4.02
C ARG A 7 -18.46 -5.44 -3.24
N VAL A 8 -17.32 -5.47 -3.94
CA VAL A 8 -15.99 -5.29 -3.35
C VAL A 8 -15.45 -3.90 -3.69
N LEU A 9 -15.04 -3.14 -2.66
CA LEU A 9 -14.33 -1.88 -2.82
C LEU A 9 -12.81 -2.14 -2.69
N LYS A 10 -12.09 -2.05 -3.80
CA LYS A 10 -10.62 -2.20 -3.85
C LYS A 10 -9.96 -0.84 -3.62
N ILE A 11 -9.12 -0.74 -2.60
CA ILE A 11 -8.45 0.50 -2.22
C ILE A 11 -6.94 0.30 -2.24
N LEU A 12 -6.22 1.19 -2.93
CA LEU A 12 -4.77 1.26 -2.91
C LEU A 12 -4.33 2.44 -2.03
N LEU A 13 -3.58 2.16 -0.98
CA LEU A 13 -2.96 3.20 -0.16
C LEU A 13 -1.55 3.47 -0.68
N THR A 14 -1.28 4.73 -1.02
CA THR A 14 0.05 5.21 -1.41
C THR A 14 0.60 6.17 -0.36
N CYS A 15 1.90 6.44 -0.42
CA CYS A 15 2.58 7.36 0.47
C CYS A 15 3.93 7.73 -0.16
N LYS A 16 4.47 8.91 0.14
CA LYS A 16 5.86 9.24 -0.15
C LYS A 16 6.81 8.25 0.53
N GLU A 17 7.88 7.88 -0.17
CA GLU A 17 8.82 6.86 0.31
C GLU A 17 9.44 7.21 1.66
N GLU A 18 9.87 8.47 1.83
CA GLU A 18 10.47 8.97 3.06
C GLU A 18 9.55 8.78 4.27
N GLU A 19 8.27 9.11 4.12
CA GLU A 19 7.30 8.96 5.20
C GLU A 19 6.99 7.49 5.47
N ARG A 20 6.96 6.65 4.43
CA ARG A 20 6.83 5.19 4.57
C ARG A 20 8.00 4.60 5.36
N PHE A 21 9.24 5.05 5.10
CA PHE A 21 10.42 4.61 5.83
C PHE A 21 10.42 5.12 7.27
N ASN A 22 10.05 6.38 7.51
CA ASN A 22 9.96 6.94 8.86
C ASN A 22 8.92 6.22 9.72
N ARG A 23 7.70 5.99 9.19
CA ARG A 23 6.66 5.22 9.89
C ARG A 23 7.13 3.80 10.23
N PHE A 24 7.88 3.16 9.33
CA PHE A 24 8.45 1.84 9.59
C PHE A 24 9.55 1.89 10.65
N ALA A 25 10.48 2.84 10.56
CA ALA A 25 11.56 3.04 11.51
C ALA A 25 11.04 3.27 12.94
N GLU A 26 10.04 4.15 13.08
CA GLU A 26 9.40 4.47 14.36
C GLU A 26 8.68 3.27 14.98
N ARG A 27 8.03 2.46 14.15
CA ARG A 27 7.30 1.26 14.58
C ARG A 27 8.24 0.15 15.02
N GLU A 28 9.26 -0.13 14.20
CA GLU A 28 10.20 -1.24 14.43
C GLU A 28 11.40 -0.86 15.32
N LYS A 29 11.51 0.42 15.71
CA LYS A 29 12.63 0.97 16.50
C LYS A 29 14.00 0.71 15.85
N VAL A 30 14.08 0.92 14.53
CA VAL A 30 15.31 0.77 13.73
C VAL A 30 15.76 2.11 13.16
N SER A 31 16.98 2.20 12.65
CA SER A 31 17.46 3.38 11.93
C SER A 31 16.71 3.59 10.61
N HIS A 32 16.67 4.83 10.12
CA HIS A 32 16.06 5.17 8.84
C HIS A 32 16.66 4.36 7.68
N GLU A 33 17.99 4.23 7.62
CA GLU A 33 18.68 3.44 6.59
C GLU A 33 18.28 1.95 6.62
N GLU A 34 18.16 1.37 7.82
CA GLU A 34 17.73 -0.01 7.97
C GLU A 34 16.25 -0.18 7.58
N ALA A 35 15.41 0.80 7.92
CA ALA A 35 14.01 0.83 7.50
C ALA A 35 13.88 0.87 5.97
N LYS A 36 14.61 1.76 5.30
CA LYS A 36 14.66 1.87 3.84
C LYS A 36 15.04 0.53 3.19
N ARG A 37 16.13 -0.07 3.66
CA ARG A 37 16.59 -1.38 3.18
C ARG A 37 15.51 -2.45 3.34
N ARG A 38 14.89 -2.56 4.51
CA ARG A 38 13.87 -3.58 4.81
C ARG A 38 12.59 -3.38 4.02
N VAL A 39 12.11 -2.15 3.89
CA VAL A 39 10.88 -1.84 3.14
C VAL A 39 11.05 -2.18 1.66
N LEU A 40 12.15 -1.76 1.03
CA LEU A 40 12.45 -2.08 -0.37
C LEU A 40 12.64 -3.58 -0.59
N GLN A 41 13.35 -4.27 0.30
CA GLN A 41 13.50 -5.73 0.24
C GLN A 41 12.15 -6.45 0.32
N ARG A 42 11.26 -5.98 1.21
CA ARG A 42 9.92 -6.55 1.35
C ARG A 42 9.07 -6.31 0.11
N GLU A 43 9.12 -5.12 -0.47
CA GLU A 43 8.40 -4.78 -1.70
C GLU A 43 8.84 -5.68 -2.86
N ASN A 44 10.15 -5.81 -3.08
CA ASN A 44 10.72 -6.69 -4.09
C ASN A 44 10.34 -8.17 -3.88
N HIS A 45 10.35 -8.64 -2.63
CA HIS A 45 9.96 -10.00 -2.31
C HIS A 45 8.47 -10.25 -2.60
N VAL A 46 7.61 -9.28 -2.31
CA VAL A 46 6.17 -9.35 -2.63
C VAL A 46 5.97 -9.41 -4.14
N LEU A 47 6.60 -8.51 -4.91
CA LEU A 47 6.48 -8.51 -6.37
C LEU A 47 7.01 -9.81 -6.99
N ALA A 48 8.17 -10.29 -6.55
CA ALA A 48 8.72 -11.56 -7.02
C ALA A 48 7.81 -12.75 -6.70
N LYS A 49 7.21 -12.78 -5.50
CA LYS A 49 6.28 -13.84 -5.09
C LYS A 49 4.99 -13.80 -5.90
N ILE A 50 4.41 -12.62 -6.13
CA ILE A 50 3.20 -12.49 -6.95
C ILE A 50 3.50 -12.87 -8.39
N ASN A 51 4.62 -12.42 -8.95
CA ASN A 51 5.00 -12.81 -10.31
C ASN A 51 5.18 -14.33 -10.43
N LYS A 52 5.81 -14.98 -9.45
CA LYS A 52 5.98 -16.43 -9.43
C LYS A 52 4.67 -17.20 -9.37
N ILE A 53 3.68 -16.73 -8.61
CA ILE A 53 2.41 -17.47 -8.38
C ILE A 53 1.38 -17.14 -9.46
N HIS A 54 1.30 -15.88 -9.87
CA HIS A 54 0.22 -15.36 -10.70
C HIS A 54 0.69 -14.86 -12.08
N GLY A 55 2.00 -14.85 -12.36
CA GLY A 55 2.54 -14.33 -13.63
C GLY A 55 2.32 -12.82 -13.82
N ARG A 56 2.25 -12.07 -12.71
CA ARG A 56 1.94 -10.63 -12.70
C ARG A 56 2.89 -9.86 -11.81
N ASP A 57 3.25 -8.66 -12.24
CA ASP A 57 4.09 -7.70 -11.51
C ASP A 57 3.39 -6.33 -11.29
N ASP A 58 2.16 -6.20 -11.78
CA ASP A 58 1.42 -4.94 -11.84
C ASP A 58 0.43 -4.74 -10.67
N ILE A 59 0.60 -5.47 -9.56
CA ILE A 59 -0.36 -5.46 -8.44
C ILE A 59 -0.61 -4.09 -7.83
N PHE A 60 0.34 -3.15 -7.97
CA PHE A 60 0.21 -1.79 -7.47
C PHE A 60 -0.28 -0.80 -8.53
N ALA A 61 -0.65 -1.27 -9.73
CA ALA A 61 -1.14 -0.39 -10.79
C ALA A 61 -2.51 0.21 -10.39
N PRO A 62 -2.67 1.54 -10.43
CA PRO A 62 -3.88 2.24 -9.97
C PRO A 62 -5.19 1.77 -10.61
N ASN A 63 -5.15 1.34 -11.87
CA ASN A 63 -6.30 0.87 -12.65
C ASN A 63 -6.95 -0.40 -12.08
N HIS A 64 -6.25 -1.15 -11.22
CA HIS A 64 -6.81 -2.35 -10.57
C HIS A 64 -7.72 -2.02 -9.38
N TYR A 65 -7.77 -0.76 -8.95
CA TYR A 65 -8.43 -0.32 -7.72
C TYR A 65 -9.57 0.65 -8.01
N ASN A 66 -10.58 0.65 -7.14
CA ASN A 66 -11.72 1.57 -7.22
C ASN A 66 -11.37 2.95 -6.63
N MET A 67 -10.37 3.00 -5.75
CA MET A 67 -9.91 4.21 -5.08
C MET A 67 -8.41 4.11 -4.79
N VAL A 68 -7.70 5.22 -4.99
CA VAL A 68 -6.29 5.37 -4.59
C VAL A 68 -6.21 6.52 -3.60
N ILE A 69 -5.62 6.28 -2.42
CA ILE A 69 -5.51 7.27 -1.35
C ILE A 69 -4.05 7.50 -1.04
N ASP A 70 -3.56 8.70 -1.33
CA ASP A 70 -2.27 9.14 -0.80
C ASP A 70 -2.42 9.42 0.71
N THR A 71 -1.71 8.65 1.51
CA THR A 71 -1.75 8.73 2.98
C THR A 71 -0.69 9.69 3.52
N THR A 72 0.09 10.37 2.67
CA THR A 72 1.12 11.30 3.13
C THR A 72 0.52 12.43 3.96
N GLY A 73 1.05 12.61 5.17
CA GLY A 73 0.60 13.60 6.16
C GLY A 73 -0.79 13.36 6.74
N LYS A 74 -1.46 12.25 6.40
CA LYS A 74 -2.81 11.93 6.90
C LYS A 74 -2.77 10.99 8.09
N ASN A 75 -3.70 11.19 9.01
CA ASN A 75 -3.95 10.27 10.12
C ASN A 75 -4.97 9.17 9.72
N PRO A 76 -5.08 8.08 10.52
CA PRO A 76 -6.01 6.99 10.22
C PRO A 76 -7.49 7.41 10.14
N GLN A 77 -7.94 8.40 10.91
CA GLN A 77 -9.32 8.87 10.91
C GLN A 77 -9.67 9.59 9.60
N GLU A 78 -8.77 10.42 9.08
CA GLU A 78 -8.94 11.08 7.77
C GLU A 78 -9.05 10.07 6.63
N ILE A 79 -8.20 9.03 6.67
CA ILE A 79 -8.21 7.94 5.68
C ILE A 79 -9.52 7.15 5.80
N LEU A 80 -9.93 6.80 7.02
CA LEU A 80 -11.19 6.09 7.27
C LEU A 80 -12.39 6.86 6.72
N GLN A 81 -12.47 8.16 6.99
CA GLN A 81 -13.57 8.99 6.51
C GLN A 81 -13.64 8.99 4.98
N ALA A 82 -12.49 9.14 4.29
CA ALA A 82 -12.44 9.09 2.83
C ALA A 82 -12.93 7.74 2.25
N VAL A 83 -12.73 6.64 2.98
CA VAL A 83 -13.27 5.32 2.59
C VAL A 83 -14.78 5.25 2.82
N LEU A 84 -15.26 5.74 3.97
CA LEU A 84 -16.69 5.74 4.30
C LEU A 84 -17.51 6.58 3.31
N ASP A 85 -17.00 7.75 2.92
CA ASP A 85 -17.63 8.63 1.93
C ASP A 85 -17.78 7.97 0.55
N LYS A 86 -17.00 6.92 0.26
CA LYS A 86 -17.08 6.15 -0.98
C LYS A 86 -18.13 5.03 -0.93
N LEU A 87 -18.61 4.68 0.26
CA LEU A 87 -19.59 3.61 0.49
C LEU A 87 -21.03 4.13 0.55
N THR A 88 -21.20 5.43 0.81
CA THR A 88 -22.48 6.16 0.74
C THR A 88 -22.81 6.56 -0.68
#